data_AF-A0A1X1WBS6-F1
#
_entry.id   AF-A0A1X1WBS6-F1
#
_cell.length_a   1.000
_cell.length_b   1.000
_cell.length_c   1.000
_cell.angle_alpha   90.00
_cell.angle_beta   90.00
_cell.angle_gamma   90.00
#
_symmetry.space_group_name_H-M   'P 1'
#
loop_
_entity.id
_entity.type
_entity.pdbx_description
1 polymer ?
#
loop_
_entity_poly.entity_id
_entity_poly.type
_entity_poly.pdbx_seq_one_letter_code
_entity_poly.pdbx_strand_id
1 'polypeptide(L)'
;MEVTVRYFAAARAAAGIESETLVLPTGTTVAELVKELANRGTRLATILSRCSYLLDGIAVRDEAAALSAGDTVDVLPPFAGG
;
A
#
# COMPACT_ATOMS: atom_id res chain seq x y z
N MET A 1 -4.62 -15.15 0.96
CA MET A 1 -5.60 -14.20 1.52
C MET A 1 -5.74 -13.04 0.58
N GLU A 2 -6.94 -12.48 0.46
CA GLU A 2 -7.20 -11.32 -0.38
C GLU A 2 -7.06 -10.04 0.45
N VAL A 3 -6.29 -9.08 -0.05
CA VAL A 3 -6.11 -7.75 0.58
C VAL A 3 -6.39 -6.70 -0.48
N THR A 4 -7.18 -5.69 -0.13
CA THR A 4 -7.51 -4.59 -1.03
C THR A 4 -6.51 -3.46 -0.83
N VAL A 5 -5.82 -3.04 -1.88
CA VAL A 5 -4.93 -1.87 -1.86
C VAL A 5 -5.62 -0.72 -2.57
N ARG A 6 -5.69 0.45 -1.94
CA ARG A 6 -6.24 1.68 -2.53
C ARG A 6 -5.15 2.73 -2.64
N TYR A 7 -4.99 3.30 -3.82
CA TYR A 7 -3.97 4.31 -4.10
C TYR A 7 -4.58 5.70 -4.19
N PHE A 8 -3.94 6.65 -3.52
CA PHE A 8 -4.37 8.05 -3.53
C PHE A 8 -3.34 8.96 -4.19
N ALA A 9 -3.80 10.10 -4.72
CA ALA A 9 -2.99 11.18 -5.28
C ALA A 9 -1.84 10.68 -6.21
N ALA A 10 -0.58 10.99 -5.87
CA ALA A 10 0.59 10.60 -6.66
C ALA A 10 0.78 9.07 -6.76
N ALA A 11 0.39 8.30 -5.74
CA ALA A 11 0.46 6.84 -5.80
C ALA A 11 -0.53 6.29 -6.83
N ARG A 12 -1.75 6.84 -6.91
CA ARG A 12 -2.73 6.48 -7.95
C ARG A 12 -2.19 6.76 -9.34
N ALA A 13 -1.58 7.92 -9.53
CA ALA A 13 -0.99 8.30 -10.83
C ALA A 13 0.18 7.40 -11.24
N ALA A 14 0.92 6.84 -10.28
CA ALA A 14 2.04 5.94 -10.55
C ALA A 14 1.61 4.48 -10.70
N ALA A 15 0.62 4.03 -9.93
CA ALA A 15 0.02 2.70 -10.06
C ALA A 15 -0.86 2.59 -11.32
N GLY A 16 -1.43 3.71 -11.78
CA GLY A 16 -2.33 3.76 -12.94
C GLY A 16 -3.76 3.28 -12.64
N ILE A 17 -4.00 2.83 -11.41
CA ILE A 17 -5.27 2.27 -10.93
C ILE A 17 -5.63 2.89 -9.58
N GLU A 18 -6.91 2.96 -9.27
CA GLU A 18 -7.39 3.49 -7.98
C GLU A 18 -7.33 2.47 -6.85
N SER A 19 -7.62 1.22 -7.17
CA SER A 19 -7.56 0.11 -6.23
C SER A 19 -7.32 -1.20 -6.96
N GLU A 20 -6.75 -2.17 -6.24
CA GLU A 20 -6.61 -3.55 -6.69
C GLU A 20 -6.76 -4.50 -5.51
N THR A 21 -7.20 -5.72 -5.78
CA THR A 21 -7.20 -6.81 -4.81
C THR A 21 -6.01 -7.72 -5.09
N LEU A 22 -5.17 -7.93 -4.09
CA LEU A 22 -3.99 -8.78 -4.17
C LEU A 22 -4.22 -10.06 -3.39
N VAL A 23 -3.82 -11.18 -3.99
CA VAL A 23 -3.79 -12.48 -3.32
C VAL A 23 -2.39 -12.68 -2.74
N LEU A 24 -2.28 -12.59 -1.42
CA LEU A 24 -1.02 -12.69 -0.69
C LEU A 24 -0.99 -13.96 0.20
N PRO A 25 0.20 -14.48 0.56
CA PRO A 25 0.32 -15.51 1.59
C PRO A 25 -0.27 -15.05 2.93
N THR A 26 -0.82 -15.98 3.70
CA THR A 26 -1.31 -15.68 5.06
C THR A 26 -0.14 -15.25 5.95
N GLY A 27 -0.32 -14.17 6.72
CA GLY A 27 0.74 -13.60 7.56
C GLY A 27 1.70 -12.67 6.82
N THR A 28 1.42 -12.32 5.57
CA THR A 28 2.13 -11.24 4.87
C THR A 28 1.96 -9.94 5.64
N THR A 29 3.03 -9.18 5.82
CA THR A 29 2.99 -7.89 6.52
C THR A 29 2.78 -6.74 5.55
N VAL A 30 2.48 -5.55 6.10
CA VAL A 30 2.38 -4.32 5.29
C VAL A 30 3.71 -4.06 4.55
N ALA A 31 4.85 -4.23 5.20
CA ALA A 31 6.16 -4.06 4.59
C ALA A 31 6.39 -5.00 3.39
N GLU A 32 6.00 -6.28 3.52
CA GLU A 32 6.14 -7.25 2.43
C GLU A 32 5.18 -6.93 1.28
N LEU A 33 3.94 -6.51 1.57
CA LEU A 33 3.01 -6.01 0.55
C LEU A 33 3.60 -4.80 -0.21
N VAL A 34 4.15 -3.83 0.50
CA VAL A 34 4.75 -2.63 -0.09
C VAL A 34 5.95 -3.00 -0.96
N LYS A 35 6.76 -3.95 -0.52
CA LYS A 35 7.91 -4.47 -1.28
C LYS A 35 7.48 -5.17 -2.57
N GLU A 36 6.43 -5.98 -2.51
CA GLU A 36 5.83 -6.62 -3.70
C GLU A 36 5.32 -5.57 -4.70
N LEU A 37 4.69 -4.50 -4.22
CA LEU A 37 4.27 -3.39 -5.07
C LEU A 37 5.45 -2.61 -5.65
N ALA A 38 6.49 -2.37 -4.86
CA ALA A 38 7.71 -1.69 -5.30
C ALA A 38 8.44 -2.48 -6.40
N ASN A 39 8.40 -3.82 -6.37
CA ASN A 39 8.97 -4.68 -7.39
C ASN A 39 8.30 -4.55 -8.77
N ARG A 40 7.09 -3.98 -8.84
CA ARG A 40 6.37 -3.76 -10.12
C ARG A 40 6.91 -2.60 -10.94
N GLY A 41 7.61 -1.65 -10.32
CA GLY A 41 8.18 -0.51 -11.03
C GLY A 41 8.91 0.51 -10.15
N THR A 42 10.00 1.05 -10.69
CA THR A 42 10.89 1.99 -9.98
C THR A 42 10.21 3.29 -9.56
N ARG A 43 9.27 3.79 -10.37
CA ARG A 43 8.50 5.01 -10.06
C ARG A 43 7.56 4.80 -8.87
N LEU A 44 6.86 3.66 -8.83
CA LEU A 44 5.97 3.33 -7.73
C LEU A 44 6.77 3.08 -6.45
N ALA A 45 7.88 2.35 -6.52
CA ALA A 45 8.80 2.13 -5.39
C ALA A 45 9.26 3.45 -4.73
N THR A 46 9.63 4.44 -5.54
CA THR A 46 10.09 5.75 -5.05
C THR A 46 8.99 6.49 -4.29
N ILE A 47 7.74 6.37 -4.74
CA ILE A 47 6.59 7.01 -4.09
C ILE A 47 6.23 6.27 -2.81
N LEU A 48 6.14 4.94 -2.88
CA LEU A 48 5.84 4.07 -1.74
C LEU A 48 6.78 4.34 -0.56
N SER A 49 8.08 4.51 -0.81
CA SER A 49 9.07 4.84 0.24
C SER A 49 8.79 6.14 1.02
N ARG A 50 7.90 7.01 0.54
CA ARG A 50 7.51 8.26 1.20
C ARG A 50 6.04 8.28 1.63
N CYS A 51 5.28 7.24 1.29
CA CYS A 51 3.86 7.15 1.61
C CYS A 51 3.65 6.75 3.06
N SER A 52 2.51 7.15 3.61
CA SER A 52 1.93 6.58 4.81
C SER A 52 0.89 5.52 4.42
N TYR A 53 0.70 4.53 5.29
CA TYR A 53 -0.26 3.45 5.07
C TYR A 53 -1.37 3.48 6.12
N LEU A 54 -2.62 3.27 5.70
CA LEU A 54 -3.71 2.98 6.61
C LEU A 54 -4.16 1.54 6.43
N LEU A 55 -4.39 0.82 7.52
CA LEU A 55 -5.01 -0.49 7.55
C LEU A 55 -6.43 -0.32 8.07
N ASP A 56 -7.43 -0.56 7.22
CA ASP A 56 -8.86 -0.34 7.49
C ASP A 56 -9.16 1.04 8.09
N GLY A 57 -8.47 2.06 7.58
CA GLY A 57 -8.59 3.46 8.02
C GLY A 57 -7.75 3.82 9.25
N ILE A 58 -7.00 2.88 9.83
CA ILE A 58 -6.10 3.12 10.96
C ILE A 58 -4.67 3.30 10.47
N ALA A 59 -4.00 4.37 10.88
CA ALA A 59 -2.62 4.61 10.50
C ALA A 59 -1.68 3.49 10.98
N VAL A 60 -1.03 2.84 10.02
CA VAL A 60 -0.03 1.80 10.29
C VAL A 60 1.23 2.49 10.80
N ARG A 61 1.54 2.29 12.07
CA ARG A 61 2.81 2.76 12.68
C ARG A 61 3.90 1.70 12.63
N ASP A 62 3.49 0.44 12.54
CA ASP A 62 4.37 -0.72 12.50
C ASP A 62 4.09 -1.49 11.21
N GLU A 63 5.01 -1.38 10.24
CA GLU A 63 4.86 -2.05 8.94
C GLU A 63 5.10 -3.57 9.04
N ALA A 64 5.57 -4.06 10.18
CA ALA A 64 5.66 -5.49 10.49
C ALA A 64 4.31 -6.08 10.96
N ALA A 65 3.26 -5.26 11.07
CA ALA A 65 1.91 -5.74 11.32
C ALA A 65 1.48 -6.72 10.22
N ALA A 66 1.01 -7.90 10.65
CA ALA A 66 0.47 -8.92 9.77
C ALA A 66 -0.90 -8.50 9.23
N LEU A 67 -1.07 -8.63 7.92
CA LEU A 67 -2.34 -8.42 7.25
C LEU A 67 -3.23 -9.66 7.42
N SER A 68 -4.53 -9.42 7.44
CA SER A 68 -5.58 -10.44 7.46
C SER A 68 -6.35 -10.46 6.14
N ALA A 69 -7.11 -11.54 5.92
CA ALA A 69 -7.97 -11.65 4.75
C ALA A 69 -9.12 -10.65 4.83
N GLY A 70 -9.30 -9.85 3.78
CA GLY A 70 -10.32 -8.81 3.68
C GLY A 70 -9.84 -7.43 4.10
N ASP A 71 -8.61 -7.31 4.62
CA ASP A 71 -8.05 -6.02 5.03
C ASP A 71 -7.94 -5.06 3.85
N THR A 72 -8.12 -3.77 4.14
CA THR A 72 -7.92 -2.69 3.17
C THR A 72 -6.71 -1.85 3.54
N VAL A 73 -5.74 -1.73 2.63
CA VAL A 73 -4.53 -0.91 2.78
C VAL A 73 -4.63 0.34 1.91
N ASP A 74 -4.66 1.51 2.54
CA ASP A 74 -4.64 2.79 1.85
C ASP A 74 -3.21 3.32 1.74
N VAL A 75 -2.78 3.59 0.50
CA VAL A 75 -1.49 4.19 0.20
C VAL A 75 -1.68 5.70 0.04
N LEU A 76 -1.20 6.44 1.04
CA LEU A 76 -1.31 7.90 1.12
C LEU A 76 0.07 8.53 0.89
N PRO A 77 0.35 9.08 -0.30
CA PRO A 77 1.52 9.91 -0.50
C PRO A 77 1.53 11.09 0.47
N PRO A 78 2.72 11.61 0.82
CA PRO A 78 2.79 12.82 1.62
C PRO A 78 2.05 13.92 0.85
N PHE A 79 1.18 14.64 1.55
CA PHE A 79 0.45 15.75 0.95
C PHE A 79 1.47 16.72 0.34
N ALA A 80 1.45 16.83 -0.99
CA ALA A 80 2.05 17.96 -1.68
C ALA A 80 1.09 19.15 -1.49
N GLY A 81 0.93 19.60 -0.24
CA GLY A 81 0.26 20.84 0.07
C GLY A 81 1.14 21.98 -0.41
N GLY A 82 0.81 22.52 -1.58
CA GLY A 82 1.25 23.83 -2.05
C GLY A 82 0.26 24.90 -1.63
#